data_AF-A0A4Q3WBY4-F1
#
_entry.id   AF-A0A4Q3WBY4-F1
#
_cell.length_a   1.000
_cell.length_b   1.000
_cell.length_c   1.000
_cell.angle_alpha   90.00
_cell.angle_beta   90.00
_cell.angle_gamma   90.00
#
_symmetry.space_group_name_H-M   'P 1'
#
loop_
_entity.id
_entity.type
_entity.pdbx_description
1 polymer ?
#
loop_
_entity_poly.entity_id
_entity_poly.type
_entity_poly.pdbx_seq_one_letter_code
_entity_poly.pdbx_strand_id
1 'polypeptide(L)' 'MERHYGWVIVAAGAVITCLAMGAMFALPVYLQPIADETGWTRAGISG' A
#
# COMPACT_ATOMS: atom_id res chain seq x y z
N MET A 1 26.18 19.82 -9.56
CA MET A 1 24.77 19.41 -9.46
C MET A 1 24.70 17.93 -9.03
N GLU A 2 25.38 17.54 -7.94
CA GLU A 2 25.51 16.11 -7.58
C GLU A 2 25.15 15.80 -6.12
N ARG A 3 25.15 16.81 -5.24
CA ARG A 3 24.90 16.64 -3.80
C ARG A 3 23.44 16.34 -3.45
N HIS A 4 22.49 16.74 -4.31
CA HIS A 4 21.05 16.59 -4.04
C HIS A 4 20.47 15.26 -4.55
N TYR A 5 21.08 14.63 -5.56
CA TYR A 5 20.53 13.40 -6.15
C TYR A 5 20.47 12.24 -5.15
N GLY A 6 21.49 12.10 -4.29
CA GLY A 6 21.48 11.12 -3.20
C GLY A 6 20.31 11.34 -2.23
N TRP A 7 20.05 12.59 -1.84
CA TRP A 7 18.93 12.92 -0.97
C TRP A 7 17.55 12.72 -1.64
N VAL A 8 17.46 12.92 -2.96
CA VAL A 8 16.23 12.60 -3.72
C VAL A 8 15.92 11.11 -3.65
N ILE A 9 16.93 10.23 -3.80
CA ILE A 9 16.73 8.77 -3.69
C ILE A 9 16.28 8.39 -2.27
N VAL A 10 16.88 8.98 -1.24
CA VAL A 10 16.48 8.74 0.16
C VAL A 10 15.03 9.18 0.40
N ALA A 11 14.65 10.36 -0.07
CA ALA A 11 13.28 10.86 0.05
C ALA A 11 12.29 9.95 -0.69
N ALA A 12 12.63 9.53 -1.92
CA ALA A 12 11.82 8.59 -2.69
C ALA A 12 11.67 7.24 -1.96
N GLY A 13 12.77 6.68 -1.45
CA GLY A 13 12.76 5.44 -0.67
C GLY A 13 11.88 5.55 0.58
N ALA A 14 12.03 6.62 1.35
CA ALA A 14 11.22 6.86 2.55
C ALA A 14 9.71 6.94 2.22
N VAL A 15 9.34 7.66 1.16
CA VAL A 15 7.94 7.77 0.71
C VAL A 15 7.40 6.43 0.23
N ILE A 16 8.15 5.70 -0.60
CA ILE A 16 7.74 4.39 -1.11
C ILE A 16 7.52 3.40 0.05
N THR A 17 8.46 3.32 0.99
CA THR A 17 8.33 2.43 2.15
C THR A 17 7.14 2.82 3.03
N CYS A 18 6.95 4.11 3.28
CA CYS A 18 5.80 4.61 4.04
C CYS A 18 4.47 4.20 3.39
N LEU A 19 4.34 4.41 2.08
CA LEU A 19 3.14 4.06 1.33
C LEU A 19 2.91 2.55 1.28
N ALA A 20 3.97 1.76 1.05
CA ALA A 20 3.87 0.30 1.01
C ALA A 20 3.37 -0.27 2.35
N MET A 21 3.95 0.20 3.46
CA MET A 21 3.53 -0.21 4.80
C MET A 21 2.10 0.23 5.09
N GLY A 22 1.75 1.48 4.76
CA GLY A 22 0.40 2.02 4.92
C GLY A 22 -0.64 1.24 4.12
N ALA A 23 -0.32 0.87 2.87
CA ALA A 23 -1.21 0.09 2.02
C ALA A 23 -1.48 -1.31 2.57
N MET A 24 -0.47 -1.99 3.13
CA MET A 24 -0.65 -3.31 3.76
C MET A 24 -1.61 -3.26 4.95
N PHE A 25 -1.58 -2.18 5.74
CA PHE A 25 -2.50 -1.99 6.85
C PHE A 25 -3.88 -1.45 6.45
N ALA A 26 -3.97 -0.72 5.34
CA ALA A 26 -5.22 -0.17 4.83
C ALA A 26 -6.07 -1.23 4.09
N LEU A 27 -5.43 -2.17 3.39
CA LEU A 27 -6.13 -3.19 2.59
C LEU A 27 -7.22 -3.96 3.37
N PRO A 28 -6.99 -4.47 4.60
CA PRO A 28 -8.00 -5.20 5.35
C PRO A 28 -9.28 -4.41 5.66
N VAL A 29 -9.19 -3.08 5.74
CA VAL A 29 -10.35 -2.20 6.00
C VAL A 29 -11.31 -2.25 4.82
N TYR A 30 -10.79 -2.31 3.59
CA TYR A 30 -11.60 -2.36 2.37
C TYR A 30 -12.09 -3.76 2.01
N LEU A 31 -11.53 -4.82 2.60
CA LEU A 31 -11.95 -6.19 2.28
C LEU A 31 -13.43 -6.47 2.60
N GLN A 32 -13.97 -5.86 3.66
CA GLN A 32 -15.37 -6.04 4.04
C GLN A 32 -16.33 -5.42 3.03
N PRO A 33 -16.24 -4.12 2.68
CA PRO A 33 -17.12 -3.54 1.67
C PRO A 33 -16.97 -4.24 0.30
N ILE A 34 -15.76 -4.67 -0.09
CA ILE A 34 -15.55 -5.44 -1.32
C ILE A 34 -16.33 -6.77 -1.28
N ALA A 35 -16.27 -7.49 -0.16
CA ALA A 35 -17.03 -8.74 0.01
C ALA A 35 -18.54 -8.52 -0.07
N ASP A 36 -19.04 -7.45 0.54
CA ASP A 36 -20.46 -7.12 0.57
C ASP A 36 -20.98 -6.74 -0.84
N GLU A 37 -20.20 -6.01 -1.64
CA GLU A 37 -20.57 -5.59 -2.99
C GLU A 37 -20.45 -6.72 -4.03
N THR A 38 -19.43 -7.57 -3.91
CA THR A 38 -19.14 -8.63 -4.90
C THR A 38 -19.82 -9.96 -4.56
N GLY A 39 -20.25 -10.16 -3.31
CA GLY A 39 -20.72 -11.44 -2.79
C GLY A 39 -19.62 -12.50 -2.64
N TRP A 40 -18.35 -12.13 -2.81
CA TRP A 40 -17.22 -13.05 -2.64
C TRP A 40 -16.89 -13.26 -1.16
N THR A 41 -16.38 -14.44 -0.83
CA THR A 41 -15.90 -14.71 0.53
C THR A 41 -14.58 -13.96 0.78
N ARG A 42 -14.30 -13.62 2.04
CA ARG A 42 -13.03 -12.97 2.43
C ARG A 42 -11.81 -13.75 1.94
N ALA A 43 -11.86 -15.09 2.04
CA ALA A 43 -10.81 -15.98 1.54
C ALA A 43 -10.70 -15.97 0.00
N GLY A 44 -11.80 -15.76 -0.72
CA GLY A 44 -11.80 -15.61 -2.18
C GLY A 44 -11.20 -14.29 -2.67
N ILE A 45 -11.22 -13.25 -1.84
CA ILE A 45 -10.61 -11.94 -2.15
C ILE A 45 -9.12 -11.92 -1.78
N SER A 46 -8.74 -12.61 -0.70
CA SER A 46 -7.39 -12.60 -0.13
C SER A 46 -6.48 -13.73 -0.61
N GLY A 47 -6.73 -14.26 -1.82
CA GLY A 47 -6.08 -15.46 -2.37
C GLY A 47 -4.58 -15.57 -2.13
#